data_AF-A0A9W5LFR3-F1
#
_entry.id   AF-A0A9W5LFR3-F1
#
_cell.length_a   1.000
_cell.length_b   1.000
_cell.length_c   1.000
_cell.angle_alpha   90.00
_cell.angle_beta   90.00
_cell.angle_gamma   90.00
#
_symmetry.space_group_name_H-M   'P 1'
#
loop_
_entity.id
_entity.type
_entity.pdbx_description
1 polymer ?
#
loop_
_entity_poly.entity_id
_entity_poly.type
_entity_poly.pdbx_seq_one_letter_code
_entity_poly.pdbx_strand_id
1 'polypeptide(L)'
;MGLLWIFFGKGKLSYAVEAPKWSLLGGVLGVVYLTSIVISVPFVGVGLTMVAVIIGQLIMSMIIEHYGWLGSKKTRINKEKIFAVISMIIALILIY
;
A
#
# COMPACT_ATOMS: atom_id res chain seq x y z
N MET A 1 15.52 23.60 -5.19
CA MET A 1 16.74 22.79 -5.02
C MET A 1 16.51 21.28 -5.16
N GLY A 2 15.38 20.70 -4.73
CA GLY A 2 15.14 19.24 -4.84
C GLY A 2 14.96 18.67 -6.26
N LEU A 3 14.32 19.40 -7.18
CA LEU A 3 14.11 18.92 -8.57
C LEU A 3 15.39 18.83 -9.40
N LEU A 4 16.38 19.69 -9.16
CA LEU A 4 17.67 19.69 -9.87
C LEU A 4 18.52 18.45 -9.51
N TRP A 5 18.36 17.91 -8.31
CA TRP A 5 19.11 16.74 -7.85
C TRP A 5 18.60 15.44 -8.50
N ILE A 6 17.32 15.36 -8.84
CA ILE A 6 16.72 14.18 -9.48
C ILE A 6 17.21 14.00 -10.93
N PHE A 7 17.44 15.11 -11.65
CA PHE A 7 17.90 15.06 -13.04
C PHE A 7 19.43 15.03 -13.20
N PHE A 8 20.20 15.55 -12.23
CA PHE A 8 21.67 15.59 -12.29
C PHE A 8 22.39 14.65 -11.29
N GLY A 9 21.63 14.01 -10.39
CA GLY A 9 22.16 13.04 -9.46
C GLY A 9 22.50 11.74 -10.19
N LYS A 10 23.79 11.53 -10.46
CA LYS A 10 24.38 10.32 -11.06
C LYS A 10 23.51 9.08 -10.86
N GLY A 11 22.73 8.73 -11.89
CA GLY A 11 22.02 7.46 -12.01
C GLY A 11 23.01 6.32 -12.18
N LYS A 12 23.80 6.03 -11.14
CA LYS A 12 24.59 4.82 -11.06
C LYS A 12 23.64 3.72 -10.57
N LEU A 13 23.27 2.79 -11.46
CA LEU A 13 22.55 1.54 -11.11
C LEU A 13 23.20 0.81 -9.92
N SER A 14 24.50 1.06 -9.67
CA SER A 14 25.25 0.55 -8.52
C SER A 14 24.64 0.90 -7.16
N TYR A 15 23.97 2.04 -7.00
CA TYR A 15 23.31 2.41 -5.73
C TYR A 15 22.00 1.63 -5.49
N ALA A 16 21.36 1.10 -6.54
CA ALA A 16 20.21 0.21 -6.37
C ALA A 16 20.64 -1.14 -5.79
N VAL A 17 21.87 -1.58 -6.06
CA VAL A 17 22.43 -2.84 -5.55
C VAL A 17 23.04 -2.68 -4.15
N GLU A 18 23.61 -1.51 -3.84
CA GLU A 18 24.07 -1.15 -2.47
C GLU A 18 22.95 -0.73 -1.52
N ALA A 19 21.76 -0.40 -2.04
CA ALA A 19 20.61 -0.05 -1.22
C ALA A 19 20.19 -1.23 -0.32
N PRO A 20 19.76 -0.96 0.93
CA PRO A 20 19.31 -2.02 1.82
C PRO A 20 18.21 -2.84 1.15
N LYS A 21 18.29 -4.18 1.25
CA LYS A 21 17.39 -5.14 0.58
C LYS A 21 15.89 -4.84 0.79
N TRP A 22 15.55 -4.21 1.91
CA TRP A 22 14.20 -3.72 2.22
C TRP A 22 13.68 -2.65 1.25
N SER A 23 14.54 -1.74 0.79
CA SER A 23 14.18 -0.71 -0.18
C SER A 23 13.94 -1.31 -1.58
N LEU A 24 14.75 -2.30 -1.96
CA LEU A 24 14.54 -3.08 -3.18
C LEU A 24 13.22 -3.85 -3.15
N LEU A 25 12.87 -4.48 -2.02
CA LEU A 25 11.58 -5.12 -1.83
C LEU A 25 10.41 -4.13 -1.95
N GLY A 26 10.54 -2.93 -1.38
CA GLY A 26 9.55 -1.86 -1.54
C GLY A 26 9.33 -1.46 -3.00
N GLY A 27 10.41 -1.36 -3.79
CA GLY A 27 10.35 -1.09 -5.23
C GLY A 27 9.62 -2.18 -6.01
N VAL A 28 9.97 -3.46 -5.80
CA VAL A 28 9.31 -4.59 -6.46
C VAL A 28 7.83 -4.68 -6.08
N LEU A 29 7.51 -4.55 -4.79
CA LEU A 29 6.12 -4.56 -4.30
C LEU A 29 5.32 -3.39 -4.88
N GLY A 30 5.93 -2.21 -5.01
CA GLY A 30 5.31 -1.03 -5.62
C GLY A 30 4.95 -1.25 -7.09
N VAL A 31 5.84 -1.87 -7.87
CA VAL A 31 5.56 -2.22 -9.27
C VAL A 31 4.39 -3.20 -9.36
N VAL A 32 4.42 -4.29 -8.59
CA VAL A 32 3.33 -5.29 -8.57
C VAL A 32 1.99 -4.64 -8.21
N TYR A 33 1.97 -3.79 -7.17
CA TYR A 33 0.79 -3.06 -6.73
C TYR A 33 0.24 -2.14 -7.83
N LEU A 34 1.10 -1.35 -8.48
CA LEU A 34 0.71 -0.47 -9.58
C LEU A 34 0.15 -1.28 -10.76
N THR A 35 0.81 -2.37 -11.14
CA THR A 35 0.33 -3.26 -12.21
C THR A 35 -1.05 -3.82 -11.88
N SER A 36 -1.28 -4.29 -10.65
CA SER A 36 -2.61 -4.75 -10.22
C SER A 36 -3.66 -3.64 -10.32
N ILE A 37 -3.36 -2.41 -9.90
CA ILE A 37 -4.29 -1.29 -10.02
C ILE A 37 -4.62 -0.98 -11.47
N VAL A 38 -3.60 -0.84 -12.31
CA VAL A 38 -3.79 -0.51 -13.73
C VAL A 38 -4.62 -1.56 -14.45
N ILE A 39 -4.46 -2.83 -14.08
CA ILE A 39 -5.30 -3.92 -14.60
C ILE A 39 -6.71 -3.85 -14.02
N SER A 40 -6.91 -3.59 -12.72
CA SER A 40 -8.23 -3.58 -12.09
C SER A 40 -9.11 -2.39 -12.46
N VAL A 41 -8.52 -1.21 -12.68
CA VAL A 41 -9.23 0.03 -13.05
C VAL A 41 -10.19 -0.13 -14.23
N PRO A 42 -9.82 -0.73 -15.38
CA PRO A 42 -10.73 -0.88 -16.52
C PRO A 42 -11.85 -1.92 -16.32
N PHE A 43 -11.73 -2.86 -15.37
CA PHE A 43 -12.80 -3.86 -15.13
C PHE A 43 -13.90 -3.34 -14.22
N VAL A 44 -13.53 -2.56 -13.19
CA VAL A 44 -14.44 -2.19 -12.08
C VAL A 44 -14.63 -0.67 -11.98
N GLY A 45 -13.86 0.12 -12.72
CA GLY A 45 -13.85 1.58 -12.63
C GLY A 45 -12.86 2.10 -11.57
N VAL A 46 -12.43 3.35 -11.74
CA VAL A 46 -11.40 4.00 -10.89
C VAL A 46 -11.85 4.09 -9.43
N GLY A 47 -13.12 4.44 -9.19
CA GLY A 47 -13.68 4.62 -7.84
C GLY A 47 -13.66 3.34 -7.02
N LEU A 48 -14.22 2.25 -7.56
CA LEU A 48 -14.24 0.94 -6.88
C LEU A 48 -12.81 0.40 -6.66
N THR A 49 -11.92 0.60 -7.62
CA THR A 49 -10.52 0.17 -7.48
C THR A 49 -9.79 0.91 -6.35
N MET A 50 -9.96 2.24 -6.24
CA MET A 50 -9.39 3.00 -5.12
C MET A 50 -9.96 2.57 -3.78
N VAL A 51 -11.28 2.36 -3.67
CA VAL A 51 -11.91 1.91 -2.43
C VAL A 51 -11.37 0.53 -2.02
N ALA A 52 -11.30 -0.43 -2.95
CA ALA A 52 -10.75 -1.76 -2.70
C ALA A 52 -9.28 -1.72 -2.25
N VAL A 53 -8.49 -0.83 -2.86
CA VAL A 53 -7.09 -0.59 -2.47
C VAL A 53 -6.99 -0.07 -1.04
N ILE A 54 -7.80 0.92 -0.66
CA ILE A 54 -7.79 1.50 0.68
C ILE A 54 -8.20 0.43 1.71
N ILE A 55 -9.21 -0.39 1.39
CA ILE A 55 -9.61 -1.53 2.23
C ILE A 55 -8.42 -2.48 2.43
N GLY A 56 -7.74 -2.88 1.35
CA GLY A 56 -6.58 -3.75 1.41
C GLY A 56 -5.45 -3.18 2.27
N GLN A 57 -5.18 -1.88 2.16
CA GLN A 57 -4.19 -1.18 2.99
C GLN A 57 -4.59 -1.18 4.48
N LEU A 58 -5.87 -0.95 4.79
CA LEU A 58 -6.38 -0.99 6.16
C LEU A 58 -6.28 -2.39 6.77
N ILE A 59 -6.66 -3.43 6.01
CA ILE A 59 -6.52 -4.83 6.43
C ILE A 59 -5.04 -5.16 6.66
N MET A 60 -4.15 -4.77 5.75
CA MET A 60 -2.72 -5.01 5.89
C MET A 60 -2.16 -4.28 7.13
N SER A 61 -2.58 -3.04 7.36
CA SER A 61 -2.23 -2.27 8.57
C SER A 61 -2.69 -2.98 9.85
N MET A 62 -3.92 -3.53 9.87
CA MET A 62 -4.41 -4.32 11.00
C MET A 62 -3.59 -5.59 11.23
N ILE A 63 -3.24 -6.31 10.16
CA ILE A 63 -2.43 -7.53 10.25
C ILE A 63 -1.05 -7.19 10.84
N ILE A 64 -0.42 -6.13 10.35
CA ILE A 64 0.90 -5.68 10.85
C ILE A 64 0.82 -5.29 12.33
N GLU A 65 -0.23 -4.59 12.74
CA GLU A 65 -0.49 -4.25 14.14
C GLU A 65 -0.78 -5.48 15.01
N HIS A 66 -1.51 -6.46 14.48
CA HIS A 66 -1.83 -7.70 15.17
C HIS A 66 -0.60 -8.58 15.42
N TYR A 67 0.25 -8.71 14.39
CA TYR A 67 1.50 -9.47 14.49
C TYR A 67 2.64 -8.71 15.19
N GLY A 68 2.50 -7.38 15.39
CA GLY A 68 3.47 -6.57 16.12
C GLY A 68 4.82 -6.41 15.41
N TRP A 69 4.85 -6.58 14.08
CA TRP A 69 6.10 -6.68 13.29
C TRP A 69 6.94 -5.38 13.30
N LEU A 70 6.34 -4.23 13.63
CA LEU A 70 6.98 -2.91 13.67
C LEU A 70 7.40 -2.43 15.07
N GLY A 71 7.45 -3.31 16.08
CA GLY A 71 7.91 -2.95 17.43
C GLY A 71 6.93 -2.09 18.24
N SER A 72 5.69 -1.97 17.81
CA SER A 72 4.62 -1.29 18.55
C SER A 72 3.97 -2.23 19.57
N LYS A 73 3.69 -1.74 20.79
CA LYS A 73 3.03 -2.50 21.86
C LYS A 73 1.81 -3.22 21.29
N LYS A 74 1.71 -4.54 21.49
CA LYS A 74 0.54 -5.39 21.16
C LYS A 74 -0.73 -4.72 21.69
N THR A 75 -1.32 -3.84 20.91
CA THR A 75 -2.57 -3.21 21.26
C THR A 75 -3.63 -4.07 20.60
N ARG A 76 -4.53 -4.56 21.45
CA ARG A 76 -5.71 -5.35 21.08
C ARG A 76 -6.35 -4.75 19.83
N ILE A 77 -6.70 -5.59 18.86
CA ILE A 77 -7.42 -5.20 17.65
C ILE A 77 -8.48 -4.15 18.00
N ASN A 78 -8.28 -2.92 17.52
CA ASN A 78 -9.15 -1.81 17.88
C ASN A 78 -10.49 -2.00 17.16
N LYS A 79 -11.59 -2.10 17.91
CA LYS A 79 -12.93 -2.43 17.36
C LYS A 79 -13.38 -1.43 16.28
N GLU A 80 -12.89 -0.20 16.37
CA GLU A 80 -13.09 0.88 15.40
C GLU A 80 -12.60 0.51 13.99
N LYS A 81 -11.46 -0.18 13.93
CA LYS A 81 -10.85 -0.62 12.68
C LYS A 81 -11.72 -1.71 12.02
N ILE A 82 -12.27 -2.65 12.80
CA ILE A 82 -13.23 -3.66 12.30
C ILE A 82 -14.48 -2.96 11.75
N PHE A 83 -15.00 -1.96 12.47
CA PHE A 83 -16.16 -1.20 12.03
C PHE A 83 -15.89 -0.43 10.71
N ALA A 84 -14.67 0.11 10.54
CA ALA A 84 -14.25 0.76 9.30
C ALA A 84 -14.17 -0.22 8.11
N VAL A 85 -13.66 -1.45 8.31
CA VAL A 85 -13.62 -2.45 7.24
C VAL A 85 -15.05 -2.89 6.86
N ILE A 86 -15.92 -3.10 7.84
CA ILE A 86 -17.32 -3.46 7.60
C ILE A 86 -18.05 -2.34 6.86
N SER A 87 -17.88 -1.07 7.26
CA SER A 87 -18.54 0.05 6.59
C SER A 87 -18.05 0.23 5.15
N MET A 88 -16.77 -0.02 4.87
CA MET A 88 -16.25 0.02 3.51
C MET A 88 -16.74 -1.15 2.65
N ILE A 89 -16.90 -2.35 3.21
CA ILE A 89 -17.51 -3.48 2.50
C ILE A 89 -18.98 -3.16 2.15
N ILE A 90 -19.74 -2.60 3.09
CA ILE A 90 -21.12 -2.17 2.85
C ILE A 90 -21.16 -1.10 1.74
N ALA A 91 -20.26 -0.11 1.78
CA ALA A 91 -20.17 0.90 0.72
C ALA A 91 -19.86 0.29 -0.66
N LEU A 92 -18.98 -0.72 -0.72
CA LEU A 92 -18.66 -1.42 -1.96
C LEU A 92 -19.87 -2.17 -2.54
N ILE A 93 -20.64 -2.85 -1.68
CA ILE A 93 -21.87 -3.57 -2.07
C ILE A 93 -22.96 -2.60 -2.54
N LEU A 94 -23.01 -1.39 -1.99
CA LEU A 94 -24.04 -0.40 -2.31
C LEU A 94 -23.73 0.39 -3.60
N ILE A 95 -22.45 0.48 -3.97
CA ILE A 95 -21.98 1.09 -5.23
C ILE A 95 -22.20 0.14 -6.42
N TYR A 96 -22.15 -1.18 -6.20
CA TYR A 96 -22.44 -2.20 -7.21
C TYR A 96 -23.95 -2.44 -7.33
#